data_AF-A0A7K3CSD5-F1
#
_entry.id   AF-A0A7K3CSD5-F1
#
_cell.length_a   1.000
_cell.length_b   1.000
_cell.length_c   1.000
_cell.angle_alpha   90.00
_cell.angle_beta   90.00
_cell.angle_gamma   90.00
#
_symmetry.space_group_name_H-M   'P 1'
#
loop_
_entity.id
_entity.type
_entity.pdbx_description
1 polymer ?
#
loop_
_entity_poly.entity_id
_entity_poly.type
_entity_poly.pdbx_seq_one_letter_code
_entity_poly.pdbx_strand_id
1 'polypeptide(L)'
;MSDRLSPQREAEIRERVEAATPGPWGAKEATDSFVDEILANPGEPTARFLARVSGVNVADGAFIAHARSDVPALLAEVERQRAELAAVRAECDEAQAELAAKRDEIADDIHRAELPVFAETENPVLVAKTVRAIDWRLAARGSAAPYWVARTEADR
;
A
#
# COMPACT_ATOMS: atom_id res chain seq x y z
N MET A 1 -10.48 14.16 2.87
CA MET A 1 -9.47 13.25 2.31
C MET A 1 -9.73 13.21 0.82
N SER A 2 -8.82 13.75 0.00
CA SER A 2 -9.00 13.73 -1.46
C SER A 2 -8.85 12.30 -1.97
N ASP A 3 -9.79 11.87 -2.81
CA ASP A 3 -9.72 10.59 -3.49
C ASP A 3 -8.42 10.47 -4.28
N ARG A 4 -7.81 9.28 -4.26
CA ARG A 4 -6.60 8.99 -5.03
C ARG A 4 -6.92 9.14 -6.52
N LEU A 5 -6.09 9.90 -7.24
CA LEU A 5 -6.27 10.12 -8.68
C LEU A 5 -6.34 8.77 -9.42
N SER A 6 -7.45 8.49 -10.11
CA SER A 6 -7.59 7.25 -10.88
C SER A 6 -6.66 7.26 -12.11
N PRO A 7 -6.24 6.08 -12.63
CA PRO A 7 -5.45 6.01 -13.86
C PRO A 7 -6.13 6.67 -15.06
N GLN A 8 -7.46 6.52 -15.16
CA GLN A 8 -8.26 7.19 -16.19
C GLN A 8 -8.16 8.71 -16.07
N ARG A 9 -8.33 9.26 -14.87
CA ARG A 9 -8.26 10.71 -14.67
C ARG A 9 -6.87 11.26 -14.97
N GLU A 10 -5.83 10.50 -14.67
CA GLU A 10 -4.45 10.86 -15.02
C GLU A 10 -4.21 10.88 -16.53
N ALA A 11 -4.73 9.87 -17.25
CA ALA A 11 -4.67 9.84 -18.72
C ALA A 11 -5.39 11.05 -19.34
N GLU A 12 -6.57 11.41 -18.84
CA GLU A 12 -7.30 12.62 -19.28
C GLU A 12 -6.53 13.93 -19.00
N ILE A 13 -5.77 14.00 -17.91
CA ILE A 13 -4.92 15.17 -17.63
C ILE A 13 -3.74 15.18 -18.60
N ARG A 14 -3.07 14.04 -18.82
CA ARG A 14 -1.95 13.90 -19.76
C ARG A 14 -2.37 14.26 -21.18
N GLU A 15 -3.52 13.79 -21.65
CA GLU A 15 -4.05 14.14 -22.97
C GLU A 15 -4.27 15.66 -23.11
N ARG A 16 -4.82 16.32 -22.09
CA ARG A 16 -4.98 17.78 -22.09
C ARG A 16 -3.65 18.52 -22.11
N VAL A 17 -2.64 18.00 -21.43
CA VAL A 17 -1.27 18.56 -21.45
C VAL A 17 -0.64 18.43 -22.83
N GLU A 18 -0.77 17.28 -23.48
CA GLU A 18 -0.22 17.04 -24.83
C GLU A 18 -0.98 17.82 -25.90
N ALA A 19 -2.29 18.00 -25.76
CA ALA A 19 -3.10 18.80 -26.67
C ALA A 19 -2.84 20.31 -26.55
N ALA A 20 -2.33 20.77 -25.39
CA ALA A 20 -2.01 22.17 -25.17
C ALA A 20 -0.76 22.60 -25.94
N THR A 21 -0.67 23.89 -26.28
CA THR A 21 0.50 24.43 -26.98
C THR A 21 1.80 24.14 -26.19
N PRO A 22 2.88 23.70 -26.86
CA PRO A 22 4.18 23.53 -26.21
C PRO A 22 4.64 24.79 -25.47
N GLY A 23 5.33 24.59 -24.35
CA GLY A 23 5.90 25.66 -23.54
C GLY A 23 7.39 25.92 -23.82
N PRO A 24 8.04 26.78 -23.02
CA PRO A 24 7.49 27.43 -21.82
C PRO A 24 6.42 28.48 -22.14
N TRP A 25 5.45 28.64 -21.25
CA TRP A 25 4.52 29.77 -21.29
C TRP A 25 4.99 30.86 -20.34
N GLY A 26 4.64 32.11 -20.61
CA GLY A 26 4.81 33.20 -19.66
C GLY A 26 3.65 34.17 -19.69
N ALA A 27 3.41 34.80 -18.55
CA ALA A 27 2.46 35.89 -18.40
C ALA A 27 3.18 37.22 -18.60
N LYS A 28 2.55 38.11 -19.37
CA LYS A 28 2.99 39.48 -19.55
C LYS A 28 1.84 40.41 -19.15
N GLU A 29 2.13 41.33 -18.24
CA GLU A 29 1.20 42.39 -17.87
C GLU A 29 0.94 43.27 -19.12
N ALA A 30 -0.32 43.41 -19.52
CA ALA A 30 -0.68 44.30 -20.60
C ALA A 30 -0.61 45.76 -20.14
N THR A 31 -0.42 46.67 -21.10
CA THR A 31 -0.32 48.11 -20.82
C THR A 31 -1.61 48.70 -20.22
N ASP A 32 -2.74 48.00 -20.32
CA ASP A 32 -3.98 48.29 -19.59
C ASP A 32 -4.05 47.39 -18.33
N SER A 33 -4.06 48.01 -17.15
CA SER A 33 -3.79 47.43 -15.81
C SER A 33 -4.74 46.33 -15.28
N PHE A 34 -5.52 45.67 -16.14
CA PHE A 34 -6.49 44.64 -15.74
C PHE A 34 -6.48 43.40 -16.64
N VAL A 35 -5.41 43.24 -17.42
CA VAL A 35 -5.31 42.21 -18.45
C VAL A 35 -3.92 41.60 -18.46
N ASP A 36 -3.84 40.28 -18.35
CA ASP A 36 -2.62 39.51 -18.59
C ASP A 36 -2.67 38.82 -19.96
N GLU A 37 -1.55 38.86 -20.66
CA GLU A 37 -1.35 38.10 -21.90
C GLU A 37 -0.49 36.86 -21.63
N ILE A 38 -1.01 35.70 -22.00
CA ILE A 38 -0.27 34.43 -21.94
C ILE A 38 0.37 34.18 -23.30
N LEU A 39 1.69 34.01 -23.28
CA LEU A 39 2.53 33.83 -24.45
C LEU A 39 3.23 32.47 -24.37
N ALA A 40 3.31 31.73 -25.48
CA ALA A 40 4.27 30.65 -25.65
C ALA A 40 5.63 31.25 -26.05
N ASN A 41 6.71 30.71 -25.50
CA ASN A 41 8.11 31.10 -25.75
C ASN A 41 8.34 32.62 -25.66
N PRO A 42 7.91 33.28 -24.57
CA PRO A 42 8.10 34.72 -24.41
C PRO A 42 9.58 35.08 -24.45
N GLY A 43 9.92 36.17 -25.14
CA GLY A 43 11.31 36.63 -25.30
C GLY A 43 12.06 36.00 -26.47
N GLU A 44 11.45 35.03 -27.17
CA GLU A 44 12.01 34.45 -28.39
C GLU A 44 11.34 35.01 -29.66
N PRO A 45 11.99 34.96 -30.84
CA PRO A 45 11.34 35.29 -32.12
C PRO A 45 10.12 34.41 -32.44
N THR A 46 10.02 33.25 -31.80
CA THR A 46 8.90 32.31 -31.92
C THR A 46 7.75 32.61 -30.97
N ALA A 47 7.84 33.71 -30.20
CA ALA A 47 6.83 34.09 -29.22
C ALA A 47 5.45 34.17 -29.86
N ARG A 48 4.49 33.44 -29.28
CA ARG A 48 3.13 33.34 -29.82
C ARG A 48 2.10 33.69 -28.75
N PHE A 49 1.18 34.56 -29.10
CA PHE A 49 0.00 34.83 -28.28
C PHE A 49 -0.90 33.60 -28.16
N LEU A 50 -1.20 33.20 -26.93
CA LEU A 50 -2.08 32.06 -26.62
C LEU A 50 -3.45 32.52 -26.14
N ALA A 51 -3.47 33.40 -25.14
CA ALA A 51 -4.69 33.82 -24.47
C ALA A 51 -4.54 35.19 -23.84
N ARG A 52 -5.68 35.86 -23.66
CA ARG A 52 -5.82 37.06 -22.84
C ARG A 52 -6.72 36.73 -21.67
N VAL A 53 -6.26 37.02 -20.46
CA VAL A 53 -7.01 36.78 -19.22
C VAL A 53 -7.32 38.14 -18.61
N SER A 54 -8.60 38.46 -18.49
CA SER A 54 -9.08 39.76 -18.00
C SER A 54 -9.75 39.62 -16.64
N GLY A 55 -9.66 40.68 -15.83
CA GLY A 55 -10.33 40.71 -14.51
C GLY A 55 -9.69 39.80 -13.45
N VAL A 56 -8.42 39.42 -13.68
CA VAL A 56 -7.59 38.64 -12.77
C VAL A 56 -6.40 39.47 -12.31
N ASN A 57 -5.73 39.06 -11.24
CA ASN A 57 -4.47 39.70 -10.83
C ASN A 57 -3.28 39.04 -11.54
N VAL A 58 -2.12 39.71 -11.52
CA VAL A 58 -0.87 39.24 -12.16
C VAL A 58 -0.45 37.83 -11.69
N ALA A 59 -0.78 37.46 -10.46
CA ALA A 59 -0.43 36.15 -9.92
C ALA A 59 -1.27 35.01 -10.55
N ASP A 60 -2.52 35.28 -10.93
CA ASP A 60 -3.36 34.30 -11.61
C ASP A 60 -2.83 34.00 -13.02
N GLY A 61 -2.39 35.02 -13.76
CA GLY A 61 -1.74 34.85 -15.06
C GLY A 61 -0.44 34.06 -14.94
N ALA A 62 0.40 34.39 -13.95
CA ALA A 62 1.62 33.64 -13.68
C ALA A 62 1.33 32.17 -13.33
N PHE A 63 0.31 31.90 -12.50
CA PHE A 63 -0.12 30.54 -12.17
C PHE A 63 -0.54 29.75 -13.43
N ILE A 64 -1.34 30.33 -14.30
CA ILE A 64 -1.78 29.70 -15.56
C ILE A 64 -0.58 29.40 -16.47
N ALA A 65 0.37 30.34 -16.59
CA ALA A 65 1.59 30.14 -17.38
C ALA A 65 2.44 28.99 -16.82
N HIS A 66 2.66 28.96 -15.50
CA HIS A 66 3.46 27.91 -14.85
C HIS A 66 2.80 26.53 -14.88
N ALA A 67 1.46 26.45 -14.89
CA ALA A 67 0.74 25.19 -14.98
C ALA A 67 1.17 24.34 -16.20
N ARG A 68 1.61 24.97 -17.31
CA ARG A 68 2.11 24.23 -18.48
C ARG A 68 3.37 23.40 -18.18
N SER A 69 4.22 23.84 -17.25
CA SER A 69 5.43 23.12 -16.83
C SER A 69 5.19 22.30 -15.56
N ASP A 70 4.43 22.83 -14.61
CA ASP A 70 4.22 22.21 -13.31
C ASP A 70 3.36 20.95 -13.41
N VAL A 71 2.30 20.95 -14.23
CA VAL A 71 1.43 19.78 -14.37
C VAL A 71 2.17 18.57 -14.93
N PRO A 72 2.96 18.66 -16.03
CA PRO A 72 3.81 17.55 -16.46
C PRO A 72 4.78 17.05 -15.38
N ALA A 73 5.43 17.97 -14.65
CA ALA A 73 6.36 17.61 -13.59
C ALA A 73 5.67 16.85 -12.44
N LEU A 74 4.48 17.29 -12.05
CA LEU A 74 3.66 16.62 -11.03
C LEU A 74 3.17 15.24 -11.49
N LEU A 75 2.79 15.08 -12.76
CA LEU A 75 2.42 13.77 -13.31
C LEU A 75 3.59 12.78 -13.25
N ALA A 76 4.79 13.22 -13.65
CA ALA A 76 6.00 12.41 -13.57
C ALA A 76 6.33 12.01 -12.12
N GLU A 77 6.14 12.92 -11.17
CA GLU A 77 6.35 12.64 -9.75
C GLU A 77 5.33 11.65 -9.18
N VAL A 78 4.05 11.75 -9.57
CA VAL A 78 3.02 10.78 -9.19
C VAL A 78 3.34 9.38 -9.74
N GLU A 79 3.84 9.30 -10.97
CA GLU A 79 4.27 8.05 -11.58
C GLU A 79 5.45 7.43 -10.82
N ARG A 80 6.48 8.23 -10.53
CA ARG A 80 7.65 7.82 -9.73
C ARG A 80 7.23 7.27 -8.36
N GLN A 81 6.41 8.02 -7.62
CA GLN A 81 5.93 7.60 -6.30
C GLN A 81 5.13 6.30 -6.35
N ARG A 82 4.35 6.08 -7.41
CA ARG A 82 3.60 4.82 -7.59
C ARG A 82 4.52 3.65 -7.89
N ALA A 83 5.54 3.84 -8.71
CA ALA A 83 6.54 2.81 -8.99
C ALA A 83 7.29 2.41 -7.72
N GLU A 84 7.70 3.38 -6.91
CA GLU A 84 8.37 3.12 -5.62
C GLU A 84 7.45 2.39 -4.63
N LEU A 85 6.20 2.82 -4.50
CA LEU A 85 5.22 2.12 -3.66
C LEU A 85 4.95 0.70 -4.13
N ALA A 86 4.96 0.44 -5.44
CA ALA A 86 4.77 -0.90 -5.98
C ALA A 86 5.99 -1.79 -5.66
N ALA A 87 7.21 -1.28 -5.78
CA ALA A 87 8.43 -2.00 -5.45
C ALA A 87 8.47 -2.38 -3.95
N VAL A 88 8.22 -1.42 -3.06
CA VAL A 88 8.21 -1.67 -1.60
C VAL A 88 7.13 -2.68 -1.23
N ARG A 89 5.96 -2.66 -1.89
CA ARG A 89 4.91 -3.65 -1.64
C ARG A 89 5.34 -5.04 -2.08
N ALA A 90 5.98 -5.18 -3.23
CA ALA A 90 6.49 -6.47 -3.69
C ALA A 90 7.53 -7.05 -2.71
N GLU A 91 8.45 -6.22 -2.20
CA GLU A 91 9.42 -6.64 -1.17
C GLU A 91 8.74 -7.07 0.13
N CYS A 92 7.72 -6.33 0.58
CA CYS A 92 6.92 -6.70 1.75
C CYS A 92 6.19 -8.02 1.55
N ASP A 93 5.57 -8.23 0.38
CA ASP A 93 4.82 -9.45 0.07
C ASP A 93 5.77 -10.68 0.02
N GLU A 94 6.97 -10.52 -0.54
CA GLU A 94 8.02 -11.55 -0.54
C GLU A 94 8.47 -11.88 0.88
N ALA A 95 8.81 -10.86 1.68
CA ALA A 95 9.21 -11.05 3.07
C ALA A 95 8.11 -11.72 3.92
N GLN A 96 6.84 -11.39 3.65
CA GLN A 96 5.70 -12.03 4.30
C GLN A 96 5.56 -13.50 3.90
N ALA A 97 5.76 -13.83 2.63
CA ALA A 97 5.73 -15.21 2.15
C ALA A 97 6.85 -16.04 2.77
N GLU A 98 8.07 -15.50 2.86
CA GLU A 98 9.19 -16.16 3.54
C GLU A 98 8.90 -16.40 5.02
N LEU A 99 8.35 -15.39 5.71
CA LEU A 99 8.00 -15.52 7.13
C LEU A 99 6.90 -16.56 7.34
N ALA A 100 5.91 -16.62 6.45
CA ALA A 100 4.86 -17.63 6.49
C ALA A 100 5.45 -19.04 6.32
N ALA A 101 6.32 -19.24 5.33
CA ALA A 101 6.98 -20.53 5.12
C ALA A 101 7.81 -20.98 6.34
N LYS A 102 8.57 -20.06 6.96
CA LYS A 102 9.33 -20.35 8.19
C LYS A 102 8.42 -20.69 9.37
N ARG A 103 7.26 -20.04 9.48
CA ARG A 103 6.28 -20.36 10.53
C ARG A 103 5.71 -21.75 10.36
N ASP A 104 5.41 -22.15 9.13
CA ASP A 104 4.91 -23.48 8.83
C ASP A 104 5.98 -24.55 9.13
N GLU A 105 7.23 -24.30 8.74
CA GLU A 105 8.37 -25.18 9.10
C GLU A 105 8.52 -25.35 10.61
N ILE A 106 8.49 -24.25 11.37
CA ILE A 106 8.56 -24.28 12.83
C ILE A 106 7.37 -25.03 13.42
N ALA A 107 6.16 -24.82 12.90
CA ALA A 107 4.96 -25.52 13.36
C ALA A 107 5.07 -27.04 13.12
N ASP A 108 5.59 -27.45 11.96
CA ASP A 108 5.82 -28.85 11.62
C ASP A 108 6.90 -29.49 12.52
N ASP A 109 7.97 -28.76 12.82
CA ASP A 109 9.03 -29.23 13.71
C ASP A 109 8.55 -29.35 15.16
N ILE A 110 7.76 -28.40 15.65
CA ILE A 110 7.09 -28.51 16.96
C ILE A 110 6.15 -29.72 16.95
N HIS A 111 5.32 -29.87 15.92
CA HIS A 111 4.41 -31.02 15.83
C HIS A 111 5.18 -32.34 15.86
N ARG A 112 6.30 -32.43 15.14
CA ARG A 112 7.18 -33.61 15.13
C ARG A 112 7.83 -33.87 16.48
N ALA A 113 8.30 -32.82 17.17
CA ALA A 113 8.95 -32.94 18.48
C ALA A 113 7.98 -33.35 19.60
N GLU A 114 6.71 -32.95 19.50
CA GLU A 114 5.64 -33.32 20.42
C GLU A 114 5.03 -34.70 20.12
N LEU A 115 5.36 -35.34 18.98
CA LEU A 115 4.96 -36.71 18.72
C LEU A 115 5.77 -37.66 19.63
N PRO A 116 5.11 -38.54 20.41
CA PRO A 116 5.81 -39.54 21.17
C PRO A 116 6.61 -40.44 20.24
N VAL A 117 7.92 -40.54 20.46
CA VAL A 117 8.75 -41.53 19.78
C VAL A 117 8.46 -42.89 20.41
N PHE A 118 7.68 -43.71 19.71
CA PHE A 118 7.39 -45.08 20.10
C PHE A 118 8.55 -45.98 19.70
N ALA A 119 8.89 -46.97 20.54
CA ALA A 119 9.83 -48.02 20.14
C ALA A 119 9.26 -48.81 18.95
N GLU A 120 10.09 -49.43 18.09
CA GLU A 120 9.63 -50.22 16.93
C GLU A 120 8.65 -51.36 17.32
N THR A 121 8.68 -51.78 18.58
CA THR A 121 7.80 -52.81 19.14
C THR A 121 6.44 -52.28 19.62
N GLU A 122 6.27 -50.96 19.68
CA GLU A 122 5.05 -50.32 20.18
C GLU A 122 4.15 -49.90 19.02
N ASN A 123 2.84 -50.11 19.18
CA ASN A 123 1.85 -49.69 18.19
C ASN A 123 1.30 -48.30 18.58
N PRO A 124 1.62 -47.22 17.85
CA PRO A 124 1.22 -45.85 18.17
C PRO A 124 -0.30 -45.69 18.28
N VAL A 125 -1.05 -46.41 17.44
CA VAL A 125 -2.52 -46.40 17.43
C VAL A 125 -3.06 -47.02 18.72
N LEU A 126 -2.41 -48.06 19.23
CA LEU A 126 -2.79 -48.70 20.48
C LEU A 126 -2.50 -47.80 21.68
N VAL A 127 -1.36 -47.10 21.69
CA VAL A 127 -1.02 -46.17 22.77
C VAL A 127 -1.98 -44.98 22.79
N ALA A 128 -2.25 -44.36 21.63
CA ALA A 128 -3.24 -43.27 21.53
C ALA A 128 -4.64 -43.70 21.98
N LYS A 129 -5.10 -44.90 21.59
CA LYS A 129 -6.37 -45.47 22.07
C LYS A 129 -6.36 -45.70 23.59
N THR A 130 -5.23 -46.14 24.14
CA THR A 130 -5.07 -46.40 25.57
C THR A 130 -5.12 -45.10 26.37
N VAL A 131 -4.37 -44.08 25.96
CA VAL A 131 -4.39 -42.75 26.57
C VAL A 131 -5.79 -42.14 26.53
N ARG A 132 -6.47 -42.20 25.37
CA ARG A 132 -7.85 -41.69 25.23
C ARG A 132 -8.87 -42.44 26.10
N ALA A 133 -8.71 -43.75 26.26
CA ALA A 133 -9.55 -44.54 27.14
C ALA A 133 -9.29 -44.24 28.63
N ILE A 134 -8.04 -43.92 28.99
CA ILE A 134 -7.66 -43.47 30.33
C ILE A 134 -8.27 -42.08 30.60
N ASP A 135 -8.10 -41.11 29.71
CA ASP A 135 -8.70 -39.76 29.81
C ASP A 135 -10.22 -39.81 29.99
N TRP A 136 -10.90 -40.62 29.17
CA TRP A 136 -12.35 -40.79 29.29
C TRP A 136 -12.75 -41.35 30.67
N ARG A 137 -12.02 -42.34 31.20
CA ARG A 137 -12.28 -42.91 32.53
C ARG A 137 -12.00 -41.93 33.66
N LEU A 138 -11.02 -41.04 33.49
CA LEU A 138 -10.71 -40.01 34.48
C LEU A 138 -11.74 -38.90 34.47
N ALA A 139 -12.13 -38.43 33.29
CA ALA A 139 -13.21 -37.45 33.13
C ALA A 139 -14.53 -37.96 33.73
N ALA A 140 -14.85 -39.25 33.52
CA ALA A 140 -16.03 -39.88 34.12
C ALA A 140 -15.97 -39.97 35.66
N ARG A 141 -14.77 -39.95 36.27
CA ARG A 141 -14.58 -39.94 37.72
C ARG A 141 -14.61 -38.54 38.33
N GLY A 142 -14.40 -37.48 37.54
CA GLY A 142 -14.42 -36.10 38.01
C GLY A 142 -13.52 -35.87 39.24
N SER A 143 -14.05 -35.24 40.28
CA SER A 143 -13.31 -34.96 41.53
C SER A 143 -12.93 -36.19 42.35
N ALA A 144 -13.43 -37.38 42.01
CA ALA A 144 -13.05 -38.63 42.65
C ALA A 144 -11.83 -39.31 41.99
N ALA A 145 -11.23 -38.70 40.95
CA ALA A 145 -10.01 -39.23 40.34
C ALA A 145 -8.80 -39.07 41.30
N PRO A 146 -7.89 -40.07 41.41
CA PRO A 146 -6.83 -40.10 42.43
C PRO A 146 -5.83 -38.93 42.41
N TYR A 147 -5.78 -38.18 41.30
CA TYR A 147 -4.83 -37.09 41.07
C TYR A 147 -5.53 -35.83 40.53
N TRP A 148 -6.84 -35.69 40.78
CA TRP A 148 -7.55 -34.48 40.40
C TRP A 148 -6.94 -33.27 41.14
N VAL A 149 -6.35 -32.33 40.40
CA VAL A 149 -5.92 -31.05 40.97
C VAL A 149 -7.17 -30.18 41.06
N ALA A 150 -7.67 -29.96 42.27
CA ALA A 150 -8.76 -29.00 42.47
C ALA A 150 -8.29 -27.62 41.98
N ARG A 151 -9.03 -27.01 41.05
CA ARG A 151 -8.83 -25.60 40.70
C ARG A 151 -9.03 -24.77 41.98
N THR A 152 -7.96 -24.19 42.49
CA THR A 152 -8.04 -23.26 43.63
C THR A 152 -8.68 -21.96 43.14
N GLU A 153 -9.45 -21.29 44.01
CA GLU A 153 -10.18 -20.05 43.71
C GLU A 153 -9.27 -18.85 43.34
N ALA A 154 -7.95 -19.04 43.26
CA ALA A 154 -6.99 -18.04 42.84
C ALA A 154 -6.89 -17.85 41.31
N ASP A 155 -7.50 -18.73 40.52
CA ASP A 155 -7.47 -18.71 39.03
C ASP A 155 -8.75 -18.12 38.40
N ARG A 156 -9.50 -17.26 39.10
CA ARG A 156 -10.66 -16.52 38.56
C ARG A 156 -10.45 -15.02 38.55
#